data_AF-A0A6L4Z749-F1
#
_entry.id   AF-A0A6L4Z749-F1
#
_cell.length_a   1.000
_cell.length_b   1.000
_cell.length_c   1.000
_cell.angle_alpha   90.00
_cell.angle_beta   90.00
_cell.angle_gamma   90.00
#
_symmetry.space_group_name_H-M   'P 1'
#
loop_
_entity.id
_entity.type
_entity.pdbx_description
1 polymer ?
#
loop_
_entity_poly.entity_id
_entity_poly.type
_entity_poly.pdbx_seq_one_letter_code
_entity_poly.pdbx_strand_id
1 'polypeptide(L)'
;MDTIVAFILEGLALVIGIFVGAFTIGQCVVIVRCGIPTVVRLHNEEVINSYIPLRKYITSFIFLFLILTTLTTLVFVYFPGYKFPYLFGIALAFILANRGSYADTDTINDFFQYNAKYLVRQINDEDIEYFFSPKSKYIDSIKNNEVFARVLGDSFANIIFYSIVTIVICLVGKFFWWAGIMLFGVFALFIAVCLLQFLRTSVLQIIVFVGYLYEF
;
A
#
# COMPACT_ATOMS: atom_id res chain seq x y z
N MET A 1 -2.35 -24.13 -32.51
CA MET A 1 -3.28 -23.97 -31.38
C MET A 1 -4.36 -23.02 -31.83
N ASP A 2 -5.61 -23.43 -31.81
CA ASP A 2 -6.70 -22.61 -32.35
C ASP A 2 -6.73 -21.26 -31.64
N THR A 3 -6.93 -20.19 -32.39
CA THR A 3 -6.92 -18.80 -31.89
C THR A 3 -7.88 -18.61 -30.71
N ILE A 4 -8.98 -19.36 -30.70
CA ILE A 4 -9.97 -19.39 -29.61
C ILE A 4 -9.38 -19.97 -28.31
N VAL A 5 -8.61 -21.07 -28.40
CA VAL A 5 -8.02 -21.72 -27.21
C VAL A 5 -6.94 -20.83 -26.59
N ALA A 6 -6.13 -20.18 -27.42
CA ALA A 6 -5.14 -19.21 -26.95
C ALA A 6 -5.81 -18.03 -26.21
N PHE A 7 -6.87 -17.46 -26.78
CA PHE A 7 -7.64 -16.38 -26.16
C PHE A 7 -8.24 -16.78 -24.81
N ILE A 8 -8.81 -17.98 -24.71
CA ILE A 8 -9.38 -18.50 -23.44
C ILE A 8 -8.30 -18.64 -22.37
N LEU A 9 -7.12 -19.15 -22.72
CA LEU A 9 -6.02 -19.32 -21.77
C LEU A 9 -5.39 -18.00 -21.34
N GLU A 10 -5.31 -17.00 -22.23
CA GLU A 10 -4.91 -15.64 -21.86
C GLU A 10 -5.90 -15.01 -20.87
N GLY A 11 -7.20 -15.16 -21.12
CA GLY A 11 -8.25 -14.72 -20.20
C GLY A 11 -8.16 -15.43 -18.84
N LEU A 12 -7.89 -16.74 -18.83
CA LEU A 12 -7.71 -17.49 -17.60
C LEU A 12 -6.47 -17.03 -16.82
N ALA A 13 -5.35 -16.80 -17.50
CA ALA A 13 -4.13 -16.30 -16.87
C ALA A 13 -4.35 -14.90 -16.23
N LEU A 14 -5.13 -14.05 -16.89
CA LEU A 14 -5.54 -12.75 -16.34
C LEU A 14 -6.35 -12.92 -15.05
N VAL A 15 -7.38 -13.78 -15.06
CA VAL A 15 -8.22 -14.03 -13.88
C VAL A 15 -7.40 -14.60 -12.72
N ILE A 16 -6.50 -15.55 -13.00
CA ILE A 16 -5.56 -16.08 -12.00
C ILE A 16 -4.67 -14.96 -11.45
N GLY A 17 -4.16 -14.08 -12.31
CA GLY A 17 -3.37 -12.92 -11.89
C GLY A 17 -4.14 -11.99 -10.95
N ILE A 18 -5.40 -11.69 -11.28
CA ILE A 18 -6.28 -10.88 -10.41
C ILE A 18 -6.49 -11.56 -9.06
N PHE A 19 -6.80 -12.85 -9.06
CA PHE A 19 -7.05 -13.61 -7.85
C PHE A 19 -5.81 -13.67 -6.94
N VAL A 20 -4.66 -14.06 -7.49
CA VAL A 20 -3.39 -14.10 -6.77
C VAL A 20 -3.02 -12.72 -6.26
N GLY A 21 -3.16 -11.69 -7.10
CA GLY A 21 -2.88 -10.30 -6.74
C GLY A 21 -3.78 -9.80 -5.61
N ALA A 22 -5.07 -10.08 -5.64
CA ALA A 22 -6.01 -9.64 -4.61
C ALA A 22 -5.73 -10.35 -3.26
N PHE A 23 -5.45 -11.65 -3.31
CA PHE A 23 -5.14 -12.45 -2.12
C PHE A 23 -3.80 -12.10 -1.48
N THR A 24 -2.79 -11.76 -2.27
CA THR A 24 -1.44 -11.48 -1.77
C THR A 24 -1.14 -9.99 -1.72
N ILE A 25 -0.94 -9.36 -2.88
CA ILE A 25 -0.60 -7.93 -2.99
C ILE A 25 -1.67 -7.07 -2.34
N GLY A 26 -2.95 -7.36 -2.53
CA GLY A 26 -4.04 -6.58 -1.95
C GLY A 26 -3.94 -6.54 -0.42
N GLN A 27 -3.71 -7.70 0.19
CA GLN A 27 -3.49 -7.81 1.63
C GLN A 27 -2.20 -7.11 2.08
N CYS A 28 -1.11 -7.22 1.31
CA CYS A 28 0.14 -6.49 1.59
C CYS A 28 -0.09 -4.97 1.58
N VAL A 29 -0.87 -4.44 0.65
CA VAL A 29 -1.22 -3.02 0.57
C VAL A 29 -2.02 -2.60 1.80
N VAL A 30 -3.01 -3.38 2.22
CA VAL A 30 -3.78 -3.12 3.45
C VAL A 30 -2.88 -3.11 4.68
N ILE A 31 -1.93 -4.05 4.80
CA ILE A 31 -0.99 -4.10 5.92
C ILE A 31 -0.10 -2.85 5.95
N VAL A 32 0.46 -2.43 4.82
CA VAL A 32 1.39 -1.30 4.76
C VAL A 32 0.68 0.04 4.91
N ARG A 33 -0.53 0.19 4.36
CA ARG A 33 -1.26 1.46 4.39
C ARG A 33 -2.14 1.64 5.62
N CYS A 34 -2.70 0.56 6.14
CA CYS A 34 -3.64 0.60 7.26
C CYS A 34 -3.03 -0.08 8.50
N GLY A 35 -2.69 -1.36 8.43
CA GLY A 35 -2.30 -2.16 9.61
C GLY A 35 -1.11 -1.59 10.39
N ILE A 36 0.06 -1.47 9.75
CA ILE A 36 1.30 -1.01 10.40
C ILE A 36 1.19 0.44 10.90
N PRO A 37 0.78 1.42 10.08
CA PRO A 37 0.67 2.81 10.55
C PRO A 37 -0.31 2.96 11.71
N THR A 38 -1.44 2.24 11.68
CA THR A 38 -2.45 2.30 12.75
C THR A 38 -1.92 1.73 14.06
N VAL A 39 -1.27 0.56 14.05
CA VAL A 39 -0.67 0.01 15.28
C VAL A 39 0.37 0.96 15.85
N VAL A 40 1.21 1.56 15.01
CA VAL A 40 2.23 2.53 15.49
C VAL A 40 1.57 3.75 16.12
N ARG A 41 0.50 4.30 15.52
CA ARG A 41 -0.26 5.42 16.11
C ARG A 41 -0.88 5.04 17.44
N LEU A 42 -1.61 3.93 17.50
CA LEU A 42 -2.27 3.46 18.72
C LEU A 42 -1.26 3.12 19.83
N HIS A 43 -0.06 2.66 19.48
CA HIS A 43 1.00 2.44 20.45
C HIS A 43 1.55 3.76 21.00
N ASN A 44 1.79 4.76 20.15
CA ASN A 44 2.29 6.07 20.59
C ASN A 44 1.29 6.80 21.49
N GLU A 45 0.00 6.56 21.27
CA GLU A 45 -1.13 7.11 22.05
C GLU A 45 -1.46 6.25 23.30
N GLU A 46 -0.61 5.27 23.62
CA GLU A 46 -0.77 4.35 24.77
C GLU A 46 -2.10 3.56 24.77
N VAL A 47 -2.77 3.47 23.61
CA VAL A 47 -3.99 2.68 23.43
C VAL A 47 -3.67 1.19 23.28
N ILE A 48 -2.48 0.87 22.76
CA ILE A 48 -1.93 -0.49 22.67
C ILE A 48 -0.64 -0.58 23.49
N ASN A 49 -0.65 -1.45 24.51
CA ASN A 49 0.51 -1.66 25.40
C ASN A 49 1.59 -2.62 24.85
N SER A 50 1.43 -3.13 23.62
CA SER A 50 2.28 -4.18 23.09
C SER A 50 2.62 -4.02 21.61
N TYR A 51 3.88 -4.28 21.26
CA TYR A 51 4.34 -4.36 19.87
C TYR A 51 4.01 -5.70 19.18
N ILE A 52 3.30 -6.64 19.84
CA ILE A 52 2.96 -7.94 19.27
C ILE A 52 2.13 -7.81 17.97
N PRO A 53 1.08 -6.97 17.88
CA PRO A 53 0.36 -6.70 16.64
C PRO A 53 1.28 -6.30 15.48
N LEU A 54 2.21 -5.37 15.74
CA LEU A 54 3.15 -4.89 14.73
C LEU A 54 4.00 -6.03 14.16
N ARG A 55 4.55 -6.87 15.04
CA ARG A 55 5.34 -8.06 14.62
C ARG A 55 4.50 -9.00 13.76
N LYS A 56 3.24 -9.26 14.13
CA LYS A 56 2.34 -10.12 13.35
C LYS A 56 2.04 -9.55 11.97
N TYR A 57 1.82 -8.24 11.84
CA TYR A 57 1.63 -7.59 10.55
C TYR A 57 2.88 -7.71 9.67
N ILE A 58 4.08 -7.47 10.23
CA ILE A 58 5.34 -7.63 9.50
C ILE A 58 5.55 -9.10 9.06
N THR A 59 5.34 -10.07 9.96
CA THR A 59 5.46 -11.49 9.60
C THR A 59 4.44 -11.90 8.53
N SER A 60 3.21 -11.42 8.62
CA SER A 60 2.17 -11.69 7.62
C SER A 60 2.52 -11.08 6.27
N PHE A 61 3.04 -9.86 6.25
CA PHE A 61 3.53 -9.21 5.04
C PHE A 61 4.63 -10.02 4.35
N ILE A 62 5.66 -10.45 5.11
CA ILE A 62 6.74 -11.27 4.58
C ILE A 62 6.19 -12.59 4.02
N PHE A 63 5.31 -13.25 4.76
CA PHE A 63 4.71 -14.52 4.34
C PHE A 63 3.89 -14.38 3.05
N LEU A 64 3.04 -13.36 2.95
CA LEU A 64 2.25 -13.08 1.74
C LEU A 64 3.14 -12.71 0.55
N PHE A 65 4.21 -11.96 0.77
CA PHE A 65 5.18 -11.63 -0.26
C PHE A 65 5.92 -12.88 -0.80
N LEU A 66 6.27 -13.81 0.08
CA LEU A 66 6.84 -15.10 -0.32
C LEU A 66 5.85 -15.92 -1.16
N ILE A 67 4.58 -16.02 -0.74
CA ILE A 67 3.54 -16.71 -1.52
C ILE A 67 3.41 -16.10 -2.93
N LEU A 68 3.30 -14.77 -3.02
CA LEU A 68 3.24 -14.07 -4.31
C LEU A 68 4.44 -14.41 -5.19
N THR A 69 5.64 -14.37 -4.62
CA THR A 69 6.89 -14.65 -5.34
C THR A 69 6.92 -16.09 -5.84
N THR A 70 6.54 -17.06 -5.00
CA THR A 70 6.47 -18.48 -5.37
C THR A 70 5.45 -18.72 -6.47
N LEU A 71 4.22 -18.22 -6.33
CA LEU A 71 3.17 -18.39 -7.34
C LEU A 71 3.54 -17.74 -8.68
N THR A 72 4.12 -16.54 -8.63
CA THR A 72 4.60 -15.85 -9.83
C THR A 72 5.72 -16.62 -10.51
N THR A 73 6.66 -17.17 -9.74
CA THR A 73 7.74 -18.02 -10.26
C THR A 73 7.19 -19.27 -10.92
N LEU A 74 6.22 -19.94 -10.30
CA LEU A 74 5.57 -21.12 -10.88
C LEU A 74 4.90 -20.78 -12.22
N VAL A 75 4.13 -19.69 -12.28
CA VAL A 75 3.52 -19.26 -13.55
C VAL A 75 4.58 -18.96 -14.61
N PHE A 76 5.70 -18.34 -14.24
CA PHE A 76 6.74 -17.98 -15.20
C PHE A 76 7.52 -19.17 -15.74
N VAL A 77 7.70 -20.21 -14.92
CA VAL A 77 8.41 -21.44 -15.29
C VAL A 77 7.51 -22.35 -16.12
N TYR A 78 6.26 -22.59 -15.67
CA TYR A 78 5.37 -23.55 -16.31
C TYR A 78 4.52 -22.96 -17.45
N PHE A 79 4.27 -21.64 -17.43
CA PHE A 79 3.37 -20.96 -18.37
C PHE A 79 4.03 -19.72 -19.00
N PRO A 80 5.20 -19.85 -19.66
CA PRO A 80 6.01 -18.71 -20.08
C PRO A 80 5.33 -17.81 -21.13
N GLY A 81 4.37 -18.35 -21.91
CA GLY A 81 3.59 -17.59 -22.88
C GLY A 81 2.54 -16.67 -22.26
N TYR A 82 2.18 -16.86 -20.99
CA TYR A 82 1.07 -16.17 -20.33
C TYR A 82 1.52 -15.20 -19.23
N LYS A 83 2.82 -14.85 -19.20
CA LYS A 83 3.38 -13.93 -18.20
C LYS A 83 2.69 -12.57 -18.22
N PHE A 84 2.42 -12.03 -19.41
CA PHE A 84 1.82 -10.71 -19.56
C PHE A 84 0.40 -10.63 -19.00
N PRO A 85 -0.58 -11.45 -19.44
CA PRO A 85 -1.94 -11.39 -18.89
C PRO A 85 -1.95 -11.65 -17.38
N TYR A 86 -1.12 -12.56 -16.88
CA TYR A 86 -0.98 -12.80 -15.44
C TYR A 86 -0.47 -11.56 -14.67
N LEU A 87 0.63 -10.95 -15.11
CA LEU A 87 1.16 -9.73 -14.48
C LEU A 87 0.18 -8.56 -14.58
N PHE A 88 -0.53 -8.44 -15.69
CA PHE A 88 -1.57 -7.43 -15.87
C PHE A 88 -2.70 -7.63 -14.87
N GLY A 89 -3.12 -8.87 -14.62
CA GLY A 89 -4.11 -9.20 -13.60
C GLY A 89 -3.65 -8.83 -12.19
N ILE A 90 -2.39 -9.14 -11.84
CA ILE A 90 -1.79 -8.72 -10.58
C ILE A 90 -1.78 -7.20 -10.44
N ALA A 91 -1.41 -6.47 -11.49
CA ALA A 91 -1.38 -5.01 -11.49
C ALA A 91 -2.79 -4.41 -11.33
N LEU A 92 -3.81 -4.99 -11.96
CA LEU A 92 -5.20 -4.59 -11.76
C LEU A 92 -5.64 -4.80 -10.31
N ALA A 93 -5.37 -5.98 -9.73
CA ALA A 93 -5.69 -6.26 -8.34
C ALA A 93 -4.99 -5.30 -7.38
N PHE A 94 -3.73 -4.95 -7.66
CA PHE A 94 -3.02 -3.92 -6.92
C PHE A 94 -3.70 -2.56 -6.99
N ILE A 95 -4.06 -2.08 -8.19
CA ILE A 95 -4.76 -0.78 -8.35
C ILE A 95 -6.09 -0.79 -7.59
N LEU A 96 -6.85 -1.88 -7.66
CA LEU A 96 -8.13 -2.03 -6.96
C LEU A 96 -7.93 -2.01 -5.44
N ALA A 97 -6.99 -2.79 -4.92
CA ALA A 97 -6.65 -2.80 -3.51
C ALA A 97 -6.13 -1.43 -3.05
N ASN A 98 -5.37 -0.74 -3.88
CA ASN A 98 -4.83 0.57 -3.55
C ASN A 98 -5.93 1.63 -3.36
N ARG A 99 -7.02 1.53 -4.14
CA ARG A 99 -8.19 2.40 -4.01
C ARG A 99 -9.03 2.05 -2.79
N GLY A 100 -9.17 0.76 -2.45
CA GLY A 100 -9.96 0.29 -1.31
C GLY A 100 -9.24 0.25 0.05
N SER A 101 -7.90 0.32 0.06
CA SER A 101 -7.10 0.19 1.29
C SER A 101 -7.16 1.37 2.26
N TYR A 102 -7.80 2.47 1.87
CA TYR A 102 -8.00 3.62 2.75
C TYR A 102 -9.21 3.39 3.65
N ALA A 103 -8.97 3.19 4.95
CA ALA A 103 -9.92 3.40 6.06
C ALA A 103 -11.37 2.95 5.77
N ASP A 104 -11.55 1.85 5.04
CA ASP A 104 -12.86 1.28 4.84
C ASP A 104 -13.38 0.77 6.18
N THR A 105 -14.64 1.01 6.48
CA THR A 105 -15.24 0.71 7.78
C THR A 105 -15.07 -0.76 8.14
N ASP A 106 -15.19 -1.65 7.15
CA ASP A 106 -15.00 -3.09 7.34
C ASP A 106 -13.55 -3.42 7.69
N THR A 107 -12.57 -2.81 7.01
CA THR A 107 -11.14 -3.03 7.29
C THR A 107 -10.76 -2.53 8.69
N ILE A 108 -11.36 -1.41 9.12
CA ILE A 108 -11.16 -0.85 10.46
C ILE A 108 -11.77 -1.76 11.53
N ASN A 109 -13.00 -2.25 11.30
CA ASN A 109 -13.66 -3.16 12.21
C ASN A 109 -12.88 -4.47 12.37
N ASP A 110 -12.43 -5.04 11.26
CA ASP A 110 -11.59 -6.23 11.25
C ASP A 110 -10.27 -5.99 12.02
N PHE A 111 -9.66 -4.81 11.83
CA PHE A 111 -8.46 -4.42 12.55
C PHE A 111 -8.69 -4.40 14.06
N PHE A 112 -9.74 -3.75 14.55
CA PHE A 112 -10.02 -3.68 15.97
C PHE A 112 -10.43 -5.02 16.55
N GLN A 113 -11.22 -5.80 15.82
CA GLN A 113 -11.61 -7.14 16.23
C GLN A 113 -10.39 -8.05 16.40
N TYR A 114 -9.45 -8.02 15.45
CA TYR A 114 -8.23 -8.84 15.50
C TYR A 114 -7.28 -8.41 16.62
N ASN A 115 -7.22 -7.11 16.92
CA ASN A 115 -6.32 -6.54 17.92
C ASN A 115 -6.96 -6.27 19.28
N ALA A 116 -8.24 -6.61 19.48
CA ALA A 116 -9.02 -6.27 20.67
C ALA A 116 -8.32 -6.65 21.98
N LYS A 117 -7.64 -7.81 22.02
CA LYS A 117 -6.91 -8.29 23.20
C LYS A 117 -5.66 -7.47 23.58
N TYR A 118 -5.21 -6.57 22.71
CA TYR A 118 -4.06 -5.70 22.93
C TYR A 118 -4.47 -4.27 23.26
N LEU A 119 -5.77 -3.95 23.20
CA LEU A 119 -6.31 -2.65 23.55
C LEU A 119 -6.38 -2.50 25.07
N VAL A 120 -5.92 -1.36 25.57
CA VAL A 120 -5.92 -1.03 27.00
C VAL A 120 -7.26 -0.45 27.45
N ARG A 121 -7.96 0.22 26.53
CA ARG A 121 -9.29 0.81 26.73
C ARG A 121 -10.21 0.48 25.57
N GLN A 122 -11.52 0.56 25.82
CA GLN A 122 -12.49 0.55 24.74
C GLN A 122 -12.35 1.82 23.90
N ILE A 123 -12.44 1.67 22.58
CA ILE A 123 -12.31 2.74 21.60
C ILE A 123 -13.72 3.08 21.14
N ASN A 124 -14.10 4.35 21.25
CA ASN A 124 -15.41 4.84 20.79
C ASN A 124 -15.35 5.21 19.31
N ASP A 125 -16.51 5.34 18.66
CA ASP A 125 -16.58 5.72 17.23
C ASP A 125 -15.86 7.04 16.91
N GLU A 126 -15.84 7.99 17.86
CA GLU A 126 -15.10 9.25 17.73
C GLU A 126 -13.57 9.06 17.68
N ASP A 127 -13.03 8.12 18.46
CA ASP A 127 -11.61 7.77 18.45
C ASP A 127 -11.25 7.10 17.11
N ILE A 128 -12.14 6.27 16.57
CA ILE A 128 -11.97 5.64 15.27
C ILE A 128 -11.87 6.72 14.18
N GLU A 129 -12.78 7.69 14.18
CA GLU A 129 -12.71 8.79 13.22
C GLU A 129 -11.39 9.57 13.37
N TYR A 130 -10.91 9.80 14.59
CA TYR A 130 -9.64 10.47 14.83
C TYR A 130 -8.43 9.74 14.24
N PHE A 131 -8.33 8.42 14.44
CA PHE A 131 -7.18 7.65 13.97
C PHE A 131 -7.15 7.43 12.46
N PHE A 132 -8.32 7.45 11.82
CA PHE A 132 -8.48 7.08 10.41
C PHE A 132 -8.90 8.25 9.48
N SER A 133 -9.43 9.36 9.99
CA SER A 133 -9.78 10.56 9.20
C SER A 133 -8.78 11.71 9.42
N PRO A 134 -7.89 12.00 8.46
CA PRO A 134 -6.90 13.08 8.59
C PRO A 134 -7.50 14.50 8.52
N LYS A 135 -8.81 14.67 8.31
CA LYS A 135 -9.39 15.95 7.90
C LYS A 135 -9.99 16.81 9.01
N SER A 136 -10.34 16.28 10.19
CA SER A 136 -11.33 16.98 11.01
C SER A 136 -10.81 17.79 12.21
N LYS A 137 -9.61 17.58 12.81
CA LYS A 137 -9.33 18.33 14.07
C LYS A 137 -7.91 18.60 14.61
N TYR A 138 -6.81 18.26 13.94
CA TYR A 138 -5.50 18.20 14.64
C TYR A 138 -4.32 18.85 13.90
N ILE A 139 -4.44 20.13 13.54
CA ILE A 139 -3.25 20.95 13.24
C ILE A 139 -2.73 21.66 14.50
N ASP A 140 -3.59 21.90 15.50
CA ASP A 140 -3.23 22.84 16.59
C ASP A 140 -2.65 22.19 17.85
N SER A 141 -2.61 20.85 17.96
CA SER A 141 -2.12 20.19 19.20
C SER A 141 -1.19 18.99 19.02
N ILE A 142 -0.73 18.68 17.81
CA ILE A 142 0.25 17.59 17.61
C ILE A 142 1.65 18.09 17.98
N LYS A 143 2.31 17.44 18.94
CA LYS A 143 3.75 17.68 19.21
C LYS A 143 4.54 17.47 17.91
N ASN A 144 5.43 18.40 17.57
CA ASN A 144 6.26 18.38 16.33
C ASN A 144 6.89 17.01 15.98
N ASN A 145 7.18 16.16 16.97
CA ASN A 145 7.74 14.83 16.77
C ASN A 145 6.77 13.82 16.12
N GLU A 146 5.45 13.92 16.37
CA GLU A 146 4.44 13.03 15.79
C GLU A 146 4.12 13.38 14.34
N VAL A 147 4.12 14.67 14.00
CA VAL A 147 4.01 15.12 12.60
C VAL A 147 5.19 14.59 11.80
N PHE A 148 6.40 14.66 12.34
CA PHE A 148 7.61 14.19 11.67
C PHE A 148 7.63 12.67 11.49
N ALA A 149 7.28 11.90 12.52
CA ALA A 149 7.18 10.44 12.44
C ALA A 149 6.11 9.99 11.44
N ARG A 150 4.98 10.71 11.35
CA ARG A 150 3.91 10.45 10.38
C ARG A 150 4.33 10.77 8.96
N VAL A 151 4.93 11.93 8.73
CA VAL A 151 5.43 12.33 7.41
C VAL A 151 6.52 11.37 6.95
N LEU A 152 7.44 10.97 7.84
CA LEU A 152 8.44 9.95 7.53
C LEU A 152 7.80 8.59 7.26
N GLY A 153 6.83 8.15 8.05
CA GLY A 153 6.14 6.86 7.86
C GLY A 153 5.43 6.80 6.51
N ASP A 154 4.63 7.82 6.19
CA ASP A 154 3.92 7.93 4.91
C ASP A 154 4.94 8.08 3.75
N SER A 155 6.02 8.81 3.95
CA SER A 155 7.09 8.96 2.95
C SER A 155 7.87 7.66 2.72
N PHE A 156 8.24 6.92 3.75
CA PHE A 156 8.94 5.64 3.64
C PHE A 156 8.05 4.58 3.00
N ALA A 157 6.76 4.51 3.39
CA ALA A 157 5.79 3.62 2.76
C ALA A 157 5.66 3.93 1.26
N ASN A 158 5.60 5.22 0.90
CA ASN A 158 5.57 5.67 -0.48
C ASN A 158 6.89 5.36 -1.22
N ILE A 159 8.06 5.59 -0.63
CA ILE A 159 9.36 5.28 -1.24
C ILE A 159 9.48 3.79 -1.53
N ILE A 160 9.15 2.93 -0.57
CA ILE A 160 9.16 1.47 -0.74
C ILE A 160 8.17 1.08 -1.85
N PHE A 161 6.97 1.64 -1.84
CA PHE A 161 5.94 1.41 -2.85
C PHE A 161 6.42 1.79 -4.26
N TYR A 162 6.92 3.00 -4.46
CA TYR A 162 7.40 3.45 -5.77
C TYR A 162 8.64 2.67 -6.22
N SER A 163 9.51 2.26 -5.29
CA SER A 163 10.68 1.45 -5.60
C SER A 163 10.30 0.06 -6.12
N ILE A 164 9.32 -0.60 -5.48
CA ILE A 164 8.80 -1.91 -5.92
C ILE A 164 8.19 -1.78 -7.32
N VAL A 165 7.33 -0.77 -7.55
CA VAL A 165 6.70 -0.62 -8.86
C VAL A 165 7.73 -0.24 -9.94
N THR A 166 8.75 0.56 -9.61
CA THR A 166 9.88 0.85 -10.52
C THR A 166 10.63 -0.43 -10.90
N ILE A 167 10.93 -1.30 -9.94
CA ILE A 167 11.60 -2.58 -10.20
C ILE A 167 10.77 -3.48 -11.11
N VAL A 168 9.45 -3.57 -10.85
CA VAL A 168 8.53 -4.35 -11.70
C VAL A 168 8.54 -3.83 -13.13
N ILE A 169 8.55 -2.52 -13.32
CA ILE A 169 8.56 -1.91 -14.66
C ILE A 169 9.90 -2.10 -15.36
N CYS A 170 11.02 -1.98 -14.66
CA CYS A 170 12.33 -2.30 -15.20
C CYS A 170 12.43 -3.78 -15.61
N LEU A 171 11.87 -4.70 -14.82
CA LEU A 171 11.82 -6.12 -15.15
C LEU A 171 10.94 -6.39 -16.37
N VAL A 172 9.73 -5.82 -16.43
CA VAL A 172 8.83 -5.96 -17.58
C VAL A 172 9.45 -5.34 -18.84
N GLY A 173 10.09 -4.18 -18.72
CA GLY A 173 10.74 -3.48 -19.83
C GLY A 173 11.95 -4.22 -20.39
N LYS A 174 12.67 -4.99 -19.56
CA LYS A 174 13.76 -5.86 -20.03
C LYS A 174 13.27 -6.99 -20.96
N PHE A 175 12.03 -7.45 -20.81
CA PHE A 175 11.49 -8.55 -21.63
C PHE A 175 10.66 -8.08 -22.83
N PHE A 176 10.14 -6.85 -22.83
CA PHE A 176 9.34 -6.30 -23.92
C PHE A 176 9.66 -4.82 -24.15
N TRP A 177 10.49 -4.53 -25.14
CA TRP A 177 11.01 -3.18 -25.40
C TRP A 177 9.89 -2.13 -25.61
N TRP A 178 8.85 -2.46 -26.40
CA TRP A 178 7.76 -1.52 -26.72
C TRP A 178 6.74 -1.35 -25.58
N ALA A 179 6.33 -2.45 -24.93
CA ALA A 179 5.45 -2.38 -23.77
C ALA A 179 6.17 -1.75 -22.57
N GLY A 180 7.47 -2.02 -22.43
CA GLY A 180 8.38 -1.40 -21.48
C GLY A 180 8.46 0.11 -21.64
N ILE A 181 8.62 0.62 -22.87
CA ILE A 181 8.65 2.07 -23.13
C ILE A 181 7.31 2.72 -22.77
N MET A 182 6.17 2.14 -23.15
CA MET A 182 4.87 2.71 -22.79
C MET A 182 4.60 2.65 -21.29
N LEU A 183 4.87 1.51 -20.63
CA LEU A 183 4.73 1.37 -19.18
C LEU A 183 5.69 2.30 -18.44
N PHE A 184 6.92 2.43 -18.90
CA PHE A 184 7.90 3.36 -18.34
C PHE A 184 7.46 4.81 -18.53
N GLY A 185 6.90 5.17 -19.68
CA GLY A 185 6.35 6.50 -19.92
C GLY A 185 5.17 6.83 -19.02
N VAL A 186 4.17 5.94 -18.93
CA VAL A 186 3.00 6.10 -18.05
C VAL A 186 3.42 6.15 -16.59
N PHE A 187 4.40 5.33 -16.21
CA PHE A 187 4.87 5.28 -14.83
C PHE A 187 5.80 6.41 -14.45
N ALA A 188 6.65 6.89 -15.36
CA ALA A 188 7.42 8.12 -15.16
C ALA A 188 6.46 9.32 -15.00
N LEU A 189 5.38 9.35 -15.77
CA LEU A 189 4.33 10.36 -15.61
C LEU A 189 3.64 10.23 -14.25
N PHE A 190 3.32 9.01 -13.83
CA PHE A 190 2.73 8.74 -12.52
C PHE A 190 3.67 9.12 -11.37
N ILE A 191 4.95 8.74 -11.42
CA ILE A 191 5.99 9.16 -10.48
C ILE A 191 6.08 10.69 -10.45
N ALA A 192 6.09 11.35 -11.60
CA ALA A 192 6.14 12.81 -11.66
C ALA A 192 4.93 13.44 -10.95
N VAL A 193 3.72 12.90 -11.16
CA VAL A 193 2.50 13.34 -10.46
C VAL A 193 2.61 13.10 -8.96
N CYS A 194 3.08 11.92 -8.54
CA CYS A 194 3.26 11.57 -7.14
C CYS A 194 4.34 12.43 -6.46
N LEU A 195 5.44 12.73 -7.16
CA LEU A 195 6.52 13.60 -6.70
C LEU A 195 6.04 15.05 -6.59
N LEU A 196 5.22 15.52 -7.53
CA LEU A 196 4.54 16.82 -7.48
C LEU A 196 3.58 16.90 -6.28
N GLN A 197 2.80 15.84 -6.02
CA GLN A 197 1.93 15.76 -4.85
C GLN A 197 2.74 15.77 -3.54
N PHE A 198 3.85 15.03 -3.50
CA PHE A 198 4.77 15.03 -2.37
C PHE A 198 5.35 16.43 -2.13
N LEU A 199 5.96 17.05 -3.15
CA LEU A 199 6.50 18.40 -3.09
C LEU A 199 5.44 19.41 -2.63
N ARG A 200 4.23 19.34 -3.18
CA ARG A 200 3.12 20.21 -2.76
C ARG A 200 2.81 20.03 -1.27
N THR A 201 2.74 18.78 -0.79
CA THR A 201 2.44 18.47 0.61
C THR A 201 3.56 18.94 1.54
N SER A 202 4.81 18.69 1.17
CA SER A 202 5.99 19.14 1.92
C SER A 202 6.10 20.68 1.97
N VAL A 203 5.84 21.38 0.85
CA VAL A 203 5.84 22.85 0.81
C VAL A 203 4.73 23.43 1.69
N LEU A 204 3.52 22.87 1.63
CA LEU A 204 2.42 23.27 2.53
C LEU A 204 2.80 23.10 4.00
N GLN A 205 3.47 21.99 4.36
CA GLN A 205 3.94 21.77 5.73
C GLN A 205 5.04 22.74 6.14
N ILE A 206 5.98 23.07 5.25
CA ILE A 206 7.02 24.09 5.51
C ILE A 206 6.39 25.46 5.71
N ILE A 207 5.41 25.84 4.89
CA ILE A 207 4.69 27.12 5.02
C ILE A 207 3.97 27.19 6.37
N VAL A 208 3.25 26.14 6.76
CA VAL A 208 2.58 26.07 8.07
C VAL A 208 3.61 26.17 9.21
N PHE A 209 4.71 25.42 9.13
CA PHE A 209 5.78 25.45 10.14
C PHE A 209 6.42 26.84 10.28
N VAL A 210 6.70 27.51 9.16
CA VAL A 210 7.23 28.88 9.16
C VAL A 210 6.20 29.85 9.73
N GLY A 211 4.94 29.77 9.34
CA GLY A 211 3.86 30.60 9.91
C GLY A 211 3.81 30.50 11.44
N TYR A 212 3.87 29.28 11.98
CA TYR A 212 3.90 29.04 13.42
C TYR A 212 5.14 29.61 14.14
N LEU A 213 6.29 29.69 13.48
CA LEU A 213 7.52 30.25 14.06
C LEU A 213 7.49 31.78 14.15
N TYR A 214 6.64 32.46 13.37
CA TYR A 214 6.56 33.92 13.30
C TYR A 214 5.30 34.50 13.98
N GLU A 215 4.40 33.67 14.52
CA GLU A 215 3.22 34.09 15.32
C GLU A 215 3.45 34.09 16.85
N PHE A 216 4.69 33.86 17.31
CA PHE A 216 5.17 34.09 18.69
C PHE A 216 6.21 35.23 18.73
#